data_AF-A0A7L5TAG7-F1
#
_entry.id   AF-A0A7L5TAG7-F1
#
_cell.length_a   1.000
_cell.length_b   1.000
_cell.length_c   1.000
_cell.angle_alpha   90.00
_cell.angle_beta   90.00
_cell.angle_gamma   90.00
#
_symmetry.space_group_name_H-M   'P 1'
#
loop_
_entity.id
_entity.type
_entity.pdbx_description
1 polymer ?
#
loop_
_entity_poly.entity_id
_entity_poly.type
_entity_poly.pdbx_seq_one_letter_code
_entity_poly.pdbx_strand_id
1 'polypeptide(L)'
;MIEEHDVRDDEAVSRFVERFAADLVEAGMQRMGARVLAALLVSDSGALTSAELAERLQISPAAVSGAIRYLAQVDLVAREREPGSRRERYRLYNEVWYETMTRRDQVLTRWESTMRDGAKVLGPGTPAGQRASETAEFFEFMQAELRTMLERWRAHQAATRAATGAEEPYEEP
;
A
#
# COMPACT_ATOMS: atom_id res chain seq x y z
N MET A 1 -12.58 -38.08 16.34
CA MET A 1 -12.11 -37.17 17.40
C MET A 1 -11.45 -36.00 16.72
N ILE A 2 -11.66 -34.81 17.28
CA ILE A 2 -11.66 -33.50 16.65
C ILE A 2 -10.29 -33.16 16.01
N GLU A 3 -10.33 -32.64 14.78
CA GLU A 3 -9.19 -32.08 14.05
C GLU A 3 -8.55 -30.95 14.86
N GLU A 4 -7.23 -31.04 15.08
CA GLU A 4 -6.39 -29.91 15.50
C GLU A 4 -6.51 -28.82 14.43
N HIS A 5 -7.40 -27.84 14.65
CA HIS A 5 -7.30 -26.57 13.95
C HIS A 5 -5.94 -25.96 14.32
N ASP A 6 -5.11 -25.73 13.30
CA ASP A 6 -3.83 -25.04 13.36
C ASP A 6 -4.01 -23.60 13.90
N VAL A 7 -4.06 -23.45 15.22
CA VAL A 7 -4.15 -22.15 15.89
C VAL A 7 -2.76 -21.51 15.79
N ARG A 8 -2.66 -20.45 14.99
CA ARG A 8 -1.42 -19.66 14.86
C ARG A 8 -0.97 -19.18 16.25
N ASP A 9 0.33 -19.32 16.53
CA ASP A 9 0.94 -18.77 17.74
C ASP A 9 0.90 -17.22 17.71
N ASP A 10 0.02 -16.64 18.52
CA ASP A 10 -0.18 -15.19 18.65
C ASP A 10 1.11 -14.44 19.01
N GLU A 11 2.01 -15.06 19.79
CA GLU A 11 3.28 -14.44 20.15
C GLU A 11 4.22 -14.40 18.94
N ALA A 12 4.25 -15.47 18.15
CA ALA A 12 4.99 -15.50 16.89
C ALA A 12 4.47 -14.47 15.89
N VAL A 13 3.15 -14.32 15.77
CA VAL A 13 2.52 -13.30 14.92
C VAL A 13 2.90 -11.89 15.39
N SER A 14 2.83 -11.62 16.70
CA SER A 14 3.23 -10.32 17.26
C SER A 14 4.70 -9.99 16.97
N ARG A 15 5.62 -10.95 17.16
CA ARG A 15 7.04 -10.77 16.82
C ARG A 15 7.25 -10.51 15.32
N PHE A 16 6.49 -11.17 14.46
CA PHE A 16 6.53 -10.92 13.02
C PHE A 16 6.05 -9.50 12.68
N VAL A 17 4.94 -9.06 13.27
CA VAL A 17 4.39 -7.70 13.09
C VAL A 17 5.42 -6.64 13.48
N GLU A 18 6.08 -6.78 14.63
CA GLU A 18 7.08 -5.82 15.08
C GLU A 18 8.32 -5.81 14.18
N ARG A 19 8.81 -6.99 13.76
CA ARG A 19 9.96 -7.08 12.84
C ARG A 19 9.64 -6.43 11.49
N PHE A 20 8.51 -6.77 10.88
CA PHE A 20 8.13 -6.21 9.60
C PHE A 20 7.87 -4.69 9.70
N ALA A 21 7.28 -4.23 10.80
CA ALA A 21 7.15 -2.80 11.07
C ALA A 21 8.50 -2.09 11.18
N ALA A 22 9.52 -2.73 11.76
CA ALA A 22 10.87 -2.18 11.83
C ALA A 22 11.49 -2.02 10.42
N ASP A 23 11.38 -3.04 9.58
CA ASP A 23 11.88 -2.99 8.18
C ASP A 23 11.21 -1.86 7.38
N LEU A 24 9.89 -1.68 7.56
CA LEU A 24 9.14 -0.59 6.92
C LEU A 24 9.59 0.79 7.42
N VAL A 25 9.95 0.91 8.69
CA VAL A 25 10.48 2.15 9.26
C VAL A 25 11.85 2.48 8.68
N GLU A 26 12.73 1.48 8.53
CA GLU A 26 14.01 1.65 7.86
C GLU A 26 13.84 2.10 6.40
N ALA A 27 12.78 1.63 5.73
CA ALA A 27 12.38 2.08 4.40
C ALA A 27 11.72 3.48 4.37
N GLY A 28 11.64 4.19 5.50
CA GLY A 28 11.17 5.57 5.59
C GLY A 28 9.68 5.74 5.97
N MET A 29 8.98 4.67 6.34
CA MET A 29 7.59 4.75 6.78
C MET A 29 7.48 5.32 8.21
N GLN A 30 6.38 6.05 8.49
CA GLN A 30 6.10 6.48 9.86
C GLN A 30 5.90 5.27 10.78
N ARG A 31 6.60 5.25 11.92
CA ARG A 31 6.60 4.13 12.90
C ARG A 31 5.22 3.53 13.20
N MET A 32 4.24 4.36 13.53
CA MET A 32 2.90 3.86 13.86
C MET A 32 2.10 3.42 12.63
N GLY A 33 2.33 4.06 11.48
CA GLY A 33 1.78 3.61 10.20
C GLY A 33 2.29 2.23 9.82
N ALA A 34 3.59 1.98 9.99
CA ALA A 34 4.21 0.67 9.75
C ALA A 34 3.61 -0.44 10.62
N ARG A 35 3.44 -0.19 11.92
CA ARG A 35 2.80 -1.15 12.85
C ARG A 35 1.34 -1.46 12.47
N VAL A 36 0.56 -0.43 12.13
CA VAL A 36 -0.84 -0.61 11.71
C VAL A 36 -0.92 -1.35 10.38
N LEU A 37 -0.06 -1.04 9.41
CA LEU A 37 0.01 -1.75 8.13
C LEU A 37 0.33 -3.24 8.33
N ALA A 38 1.34 -3.54 9.14
CA ALA A 38 1.74 -4.91 9.48
C ALA A 38 0.61 -5.67 10.19
N ALA A 39 -0.10 -5.03 11.13
CA ALA A 39 -1.23 -5.64 11.84
C ALA A 39 -2.42 -5.96 10.91
N LEU A 40 -2.71 -5.07 9.94
CA LEU A 40 -3.74 -5.35 8.94
C LEU A 40 -3.31 -6.47 7.99
N LEU A 41 -2.03 -6.56 7.65
CA LEU A 41 -1.49 -7.57 6.72
C LEU A 41 -1.64 -8.98 7.26
N VAL A 42 -1.42 -9.17 8.55
CA VAL A 42 -1.53 -10.49 9.21
C VAL A 42 -2.96 -10.83 9.64
N SER A 43 -3.92 -9.93 9.44
CA SER A 43 -5.34 -10.18 9.73
C SER A 43 -5.96 -11.05 8.65
N ASP A 44 -6.67 -12.11 9.03
CA ASP A 44 -7.30 -13.03 8.07
C ASP A 44 -8.35 -12.33 7.18
N SER A 45 -9.07 -11.35 7.71
CA SER A 45 -10.00 -10.52 6.94
C SER A 45 -9.30 -9.45 6.09
N GLY A 46 -8.01 -9.20 6.31
CA GLY A 46 -7.28 -8.05 5.75
C GLY A 46 -7.85 -6.69 6.19
N ALA A 47 -8.72 -6.69 7.21
CA ALA A 47 -9.48 -5.53 7.66
C ALA A 47 -9.69 -5.56 9.17
N LEU A 48 -9.45 -4.43 9.83
CA LEU A 48 -9.61 -4.25 11.28
C LEU A 48 -10.29 -2.91 11.61
N THR A 49 -11.05 -2.87 12.69
CA THR A 49 -11.62 -1.65 13.27
C THR A 49 -10.58 -0.90 14.11
N SER A 50 -10.87 0.36 14.46
CA SER A 50 -9.99 1.13 15.35
C SER A 50 -9.80 0.46 16.72
N ALA A 51 -10.84 -0.21 17.23
CA ALA A 51 -10.79 -0.89 18.53
C ALA A 51 -9.88 -2.13 18.47
N GLU A 52 -10.03 -2.96 17.44
CA GLU A 52 -9.17 -4.13 17.23
C GLU A 52 -7.71 -3.74 17.01
N LEU A 53 -7.45 -2.64 16.28
CA LEU A 53 -6.10 -2.11 16.11
C LEU A 53 -5.51 -1.61 17.44
N ALA A 54 -6.29 -0.89 18.24
CA ALA A 54 -5.85 -0.40 19.55
C ALA A 54 -5.52 -1.56 20.50
N GLU A 55 -6.37 -2.60 20.51
CA GLU A 55 -6.19 -3.79 21.32
C GLU A 55 -4.98 -4.61 20.87
N ARG A 56 -4.88 -4.97 19.60
CA ARG A 56 -3.79 -5.82 19.08
C ARG A 56 -2.42 -5.18 19.23
N LEU A 57 -2.34 -3.87 18.99
CA LEU A 57 -1.07 -3.14 19.03
C LEU A 57 -0.78 -2.52 20.42
N GLN A 58 -1.72 -2.62 21.36
CA GLN A 58 -1.64 -2.00 22.69
C GLN A 58 -1.35 -0.48 22.59
N ILE A 59 -2.11 0.21 21.75
CA ILE A 59 -1.96 1.65 21.47
C ILE A 59 -3.25 2.43 21.71
N SER A 60 -3.13 3.74 21.90
CA SER A 60 -4.30 4.60 22.13
C SER A 60 -5.13 4.81 20.85
N PRO A 61 -6.44 5.10 20.97
CA PRO A 61 -7.29 5.45 19.83
C PRO A 61 -6.76 6.65 19.02
N ALA A 62 -6.09 7.59 19.68
CA ALA A 62 -5.46 8.73 19.01
C ALA A 62 -4.27 8.29 18.13
N ALA A 63 -3.44 7.35 18.60
CA ALA A 63 -2.35 6.79 17.81
C ALA A 63 -2.86 6.02 16.60
N VAL A 64 -3.94 5.23 16.76
CA VAL A 64 -4.63 4.57 15.63
C VAL A 64 -5.12 5.60 14.63
N SER A 65 -5.82 6.64 15.09
CA SER A 65 -6.38 7.68 14.20
C SER A 65 -5.29 8.41 13.40
N GLY A 66 -4.16 8.71 14.03
CA GLY A 66 -3.01 9.32 13.36
C GLY A 66 -2.39 8.40 12.30
N ALA A 67 -2.20 7.12 12.63
CA ALA A 67 -1.65 6.13 11.70
C ALA A 67 -2.57 5.88 10.49
N ILE A 68 -3.87 5.72 10.72
CA ILE A 68 -4.86 5.56 9.65
C ILE A 68 -4.90 6.79 8.74
N ARG A 69 -4.83 8.01 9.30
CA ARG A 69 -4.78 9.24 8.50
C ARG A 69 -3.56 9.24 7.57
N TYR A 70 -2.38 8.91 8.11
CA TYR A 70 -1.16 8.81 7.32
C TYR A 70 -1.29 7.73 6.23
N LEU A 71 -1.74 6.53 6.58
CA LEU A 71 -1.89 5.41 5.63
C LEU A 71 -2.92 5.72 4.54
N ALA A 72 -4.01 6.41 4.86
CA ALA A 72 -4.98 6.87 3.87
C ALA A 72 -4.38 7.96 2.96
N GLN A 73 -3.56 8.87 3.50
CA GLN A 73 -2.88 9.90 2.70
C GLN A 73 -1.87 9.32 1.71
N VAL A 74 -1.20 8.21 2.06
CA VAL A 74 -0.31 7.48 1.16
C VAL A 74 -1.02 6.34 0.41
N ASP A 75 -2.36 6.34 0.41
CA ASP A 75 -3.23 5.41 -0.31
C ASP A 75 -2.93 3.92 -0.03
N LEU A 76 -2.56 3.57 1.21
CA LEU A 76 -2.29 2.18 1.63
C LEU A 76 -3.47 1.50 2.34
N VAL A 77 -4.45 2.29 2.82
CA VAL A 77 -5.62 1.78 3.54
C VAL A 77 -6.91 2.45 3.05
N ALA A 78 -7.95 1.63 2.85
CA ALA A 78 -9.31 2.06 2.59
C ALA A 78 -10.11 2.14 3.90
N ARG A 79 -11.07 3.06 3.96
CA ARG A 79 -12.05 3.13 5.05
C ARG A 79 -13.40 2.65 4.53
N GLU A 80 -13.83 1.49 5.01
CA GLU A 80 -15.11 0.89 4.66
C GLU A 80 -16.09 1.01 5.83
N ARG A 81 -17.38 1.13 5.52
CA ARG A 81 -18.43 0.99 6.52
C ARG A 81 -18.92 -0.45 6.51
N GLU A 82 -19.01 -1.03 7.70
CA GLU A 82 -19.61 -2.34 7.88
C GLU A 82 -21.12 -2.26 7.59
N PRO A 83 -21.68 -3.09 6.68
CA PRO A 83 -23.12 -3.08 6.39
C PRO A 83 -23.94 -3.27 7.67
N GLY A 84 -24.90 -2.39 7.93
CA GLY A 84 -25.75 -2.43 9.13
C GLY A 84 -25.09 -1.90 10.42
N SER A 85 -23.85 -1.42 10.37
CA SER A 85 -23.10 -0.91 11.53
C SER A 85 -22.60 0.51 11.28
N ARG A 86 -22.44 1.28 12.37
CA ARG A 86 -21.78 2.60 12.32
C ARG A 86 -20.26 2.50 12.45
N ARG A 87 -19.73 1.29 12.66
CA ARG A 87 -18.29 1.06 12.85
C ARG A 87 -17.58 1.07 11.50
N GLU A 88 -16.42 1.68 11.49
CA GLU A 88 -15.56 1.74 10.33
C GLU A 88 -14.52 0.63 10.41
N ARG A 89 -14.29 -0.02 9.28
CA ARG A 89 -13.22 -1.00 9.09
C ARG A 89 -12.16 -0.39 8.18
N TYR A 90 -10.91 -0.60 8.55
CA TYR A 90 -9.76 -0.22 7.76
C TYR A 90 -9.29 -1.47 7.05
N ARG A 91 -9.34 -1.46 5.71
CA ARG A 91 -8.92 -2.59 4.90
C ARG A 91 -7.61 -2.26 4.20
N LEU A 92 -6.69 -3.22 4.17
CA LEU A 92 -5.58 -3.14 3.23
C LEU A 92 -6.10 -3.21 1.82
N TYR A 93 -5.54 -2.35 1.00
CA TYR A 93 -5.73 -2.33 -0.42
C TYR A 93 -5.10 -3.59 -1.07
N ASN A 94 -5.69 -4.78 -0.88
CA ASN A 94 -5.17 -6.06 -1.39
C ASN A 94 -5.12 -6.11 -2.93
N GLU A 95 -6.04 -5.41 -3.61
CA GLU A 95 -6.09 -5.31 -5.08
C GLU A 95 -5.37 -4.04 -5.61
N VAL A 96 -4.86 -3.19 -4.71
CA VAL A 96 -4.54 -1.79 -4.99
C VAL A 96 -3.06 -1.43 -4.76
N TRP A 97 -2.14 -2.40 -4.72
CA TRP A 97 -0.78 -2.10 -5.23
C TRP A 97 -0.87 -1.39 -6.59
N TYR A 98 -1.85 -1.79 -7.39
CA TYR A 98 -2.22 -1.18 -8.65
C TYR A 98 -2.68 0.30 -8.54
N GLU A 99 -3.70 0.64 -7.75
CA GLU A 99 -4.22 2.02 -7.67
C GLU A 99 -3.27 2.97 -6.94
N THR A 100 -2.59 2.50 -5.88
CA THR A 100 -1.55 3.26 -5.17
C THR A 100 -0.38 3.58 -6.11
N MET A 101 0.02 2.65 -6.98
CA MET A 101 1.03 2.92 -8.00
C MET A 101 0.50 3.75 -9.17
N THR A 102 -0.77 3.60 -9.55
CA THR A 102 -1.42 4.42 -10.59
C THR A 102 -1.61 5.87 -10.15
N ARG A 103 -1.65 6.19 -8.85
CA ARG A 103 -1.58 7.58 -8.37
C ARG A 103 -0.16 8.10 -8.22
N ARG A 104 0.83 7.24 -7.92
CA ARG A 104 2.26 7.59 -8.04
C ARG A 104 2.61 8.04 -9.46
N ASP A 105 1.92 7.51 -10.47
CA ASP A 105 1.90 8.00 -11.86
C ASP A 105 1.73 9.52 -11.94
N GLN A 106 0.76 10.09 -11.20
CA GLN A 106 0.48 11.53 -11.21
C GLN A 106 1.59 12.36 -10.56
N VAL A 107 2.26 11.82 -9.54
CA VAL A 107 3.40 12.50 -8.89
C VAL A 107 4.59 12.51 -9.83
N LEU A 108 4.88 11.37 -10.48
CA LEU A 108 5.96 11.26 -11.46
C LEU A 108 5.72 12.18 -12.67
N THR A 109 4.50 12.25 -13.22
CA THR A 109 4.15 13.19 -14.29
C THR A 109 4.32 14.66 -13.87
N ARG A 110 3.93 15.01 -12.64
CA ARG A 110 4.14 16.38 -12.13
C ARG A 110 5.63 16.71 -12.01
N TRP A 111 6.44 15.76 -11.54
CA TRP A 111 7.88 15.94 -11.42
C TRP A 111 8.57 16.01 -12.77
N GLU A 112 8.21 15.14 -13.70
CA GLU A 112 8.65 15.18 -15.10
C GLU A 112 8.39 16.56 -15.70
N SER A 113 7.14 17.06 -15.64
CA SER A 113 6.77 18.38 -16.14
C SER A 113 7.61 19.49 -15.47
N THR A 114 7.76 19.44 -14.14
CA THR A 114 8.54 20.42 -13.38
C THR A 114 10.02 20.43 -13.81
N MET A 115 10.60 19.24 -14.03
CA MET A 115 11.98 19.10 -14.47
C MET A 115 12.19 19.56 -15.91
N ARG A 116 11.25 19.29 -16.82
CA ARG A 116 11.29 19.80 -18.20
C ARG A 116 11.23 21.32 -18.25
N ASP A 117 10.36 21.93 -17.45
CA ASP A 117 10.28 23.40 -17.37
C ASP A 117 11.52 23.99 -16.70
N GLY A 118 12.03 23.34 -15.66
CA GLY A 118 13.31 23.66 -15.04
C GLY A 118 14.47 23.63 -16.04
N ALA A 119 14.54 22.63 -16.92
CA ALA A 119 15.59 22.54 -17.94
C ALA A 119 15.59 23.74 -18.91
N LYS A 120 14.40 24.24 -19.28
CA LYS A 120 14.26 25.45 -20.11
C LYS A 120 14.76 26.70 -19.36
N VAL A 121 14.36 26.85 -18.09
CA VAL A 121 14.73 28.00 -17.24
C VAL A 121 16.22 28.01 -16.92
N LEU A 122 16.82 26.85 -16.65
CA LEU A 122 18.24 26.69 -16.32
C LEU A 122 19.16 26.81 -17.55
N GLY A 123 18.59 26.94 -18.74
CA GLY A 123 19.31 26.94 -20.00
C GLY A 123 19.63 25.52 -20.46
N PRO A 124 19.06 25.03 -21.59
CA PRO A 124 19.23 23.65 -22.03
C PRO A 124 20.68 23.21 -22.29
N GLY A 125 21.56 24.17 -22.64
CA GLY A 125 22.98 23.91 -22.87
C GLY A 125 23.84 23.94 -21.60
N THR A 126 23.28 24.25 -20.43
CA THR A 126 24.05 24.26 -19.18
C THR A 126 24.08 22.87 -18.55
N PRO A 127 25.10 22.53 -17.75
CA PRO A 127 25.12 21.28 -17.00
C PRO A 127 23.90 21.11 -16.07
N ALA A 128 23.33 22.21 -15.57
CA ALA A 128 22.13 22.15 -14.74
C ALA A 128 20.86 21.84 -15.56
N GLY A 129 20.73 22.45 -16.74
CA GLY A 129 19.66 22.15 -17.68
C GLY A 129 19.70 20.69 -18.17
N GLN A 130 20.90 20.19 -18.46
CA GLN A 130 21.11 18.78 -18.85
C GLN A 130 20.68 17.81 -17.75
N ARG A 131 21.14 18.00 -16.50
CA ARG A 131 20.70 17.17 -15.37
C ARG A 131 19.18 17.18 -15.16
N ALA A 132 18.55 18.34 -15.31
CA ALA A 132 17.09 18.45 -15.22
C ALA A 132 16.39 17.70 -16.36
N SER A 133 16.90 17.79 -17.58
CA SER A 133 16.38 17.03 -18.74
C SER A 133 16.52 15.51 -18.54
N GLU A 134 17.71 15.05 -18.15
CA GLU A 134 17.97 13.64 -17.87
C GLU A 134 17.07 13.09 -16.75
N THR A 135 16.84 13.90 -15.72
CA THR A 135 15.92 13.54 -14.62
C THR A 135 14.47 13.43 -15.11
N ALA A 136 14.04 14.31 -16.01
CA ALA A 136 12.71 14.24 -16.61
C ALA A 136 12.56 12.96 -17.46
N GLU A 137 13.54 12.67 -18.31
CA GLU A 137 13.58 11.44 -19.14
C GLU A 137 13.54 10.19 -18.26
N PHE A 138 14.26 10.19 -17.14
CA PHE A 138 14.22 9.08 -16.19
C PHE A 138 12.83 8.88 -15.56
N PHE A 139 12.13 9.96 -15.19
CA PHE A 139 10.76 9.84 -14.66
C PHE A 139 9.76 9.36 -15.71
N GLU A 140 9.87 9.82 -16.96
CA GLU A 140 9.08 9.33 -18.08
C GLU A 140 9.30 7.82 -18.30
N PHE A 141 10.56 7.38 -18.33
CA PHE A 141 10.91 5.96 -18.46
C PHE A 141 10.34 5.12 -17.30
N MET A 142 10.55 5.58 -16.06
CA MET A 142 10.03 4.90 -14.86
C MET A 142 8.51 4.76 -14.91
N GLN A 143 7.81 5.79 -15.38
CA GLN A 143 6.36 5.78 -15.52
C GLN A 143 5.88 4.68 -16.48
N ALA A 144 6.50 4.57 -17.66
CA ALA A 144 6.16 3.57 -18.65
C ALA A 144 6.43 2.13 -18.17
N GLU A 145 7.58 1.91 -17.51
CA GLU A 145 7.95 0.59 -17.00
C GLU A 145 7.05 0.16 -15.83
N LEU A 146 6.71 1.06 -14.91
CA LEU A 146 5.78 0.75 -13.81
C LEU A 146 4.42 0.29 -14.33
N ARG A 147 3.87 0.98 -15.35
CA ARG A 147 2.59 0.61 -15.98
C ARG A 147 2.65 -0.81 -16.56
N THR A 148 3.70 -1.09 -17.33
CA THR A 148 3.91 -2.39 -17.98
C THR A 148 4.11 -3.50 -16.94
N MET A 149 4.90 -3.24 -15.89
CA MET A 149 5.12 -4.19 -14.80
C MET A 149 3.81 -4.54 -14.09
N LEU A 150 2.95 -3.55 -13.82
CA LEU A 150 1.65 -3.74 -13.18
C LEU A 150 0.65 -4.52 -14.05
N GLU A 151 0.65 -4.29 -15.36
CA GLU A 151 -0.14 -5.08 -16.31
C GLU A 151 0.29 -6.55 -16.29
N ARG A 152 1.60 -6.81 -16.32
CA ARG A 152 2.16 -8.17 -16.25
C ARG A 152 1.83 -8.86 -14.92
N TRP A 153 1.88 -8.13 -13.81
CA TRP A 153 1.49 -8.66 -12.50
C TRP A 153 0.01 -9.08 -12.46
N ARG A 154 -0.89 -8.26 -13.01
CA ARG A 154 -2.33 -8.60 -13.09
C ARG A 154 -2.57 -9.84 -13.93
N ALA A 155 -1.92 -9.95 -15.09
CA ALA A 155 -2.00 -11.15 -15.92
C ALA A 155 -1.51 -12.40 -15.18
N HIS A 156 -0.41 -12.28 -14.43
CA HIS A 156 0.11 -13.37 -13.60
C HIS A 156 -0.87 -13.77 -12.49
N GLN A 157 -1.46 -12.81 -11.77
CA GLN A 157 -2.47 -13.11 -10.75
C GLN A 157 -3.71 -13.81 -11.32
N ALA A 158 -4.22 -13.33 -12.45
CA ALA A 158 -5.39 -13.93 -13.11
C ALA A 158 -5.11 -15.39 -13.53
N ALA A 159 -3.94 -15.64 -14.13
CA ALA A 159 -3.51 -16.98 -14.50
C ALA A 159 -3.35 -17.91 -13.28
N THR A 160 -2.77 -17.40 -12.18
CA THR A 160 -2.63 -18.16 -10.94
C THR A 160 -3.99 -18.47 -10.32
N ARG A 161 -4.91 -17.49 -10.21
CA ARG A 161 -6.27 -17.71 -9.68
C ARG A 161 -7.07 -18.74 -10.50
N ALA A 162 -6.96 -18.68 -11.83
CA ALA A 162 -7.57 -19.66 -12.72
C ALA A 162 -6.97 -21.07 -12.55
N ALA A 163 -5.68 -21.18 -12.22
CA ALA A 163 -5.01 -22.45 -11.95
C ALA A 163 -5.32 -23.04 -10.56
N THR A 164 -5.57 -22.20 -9.54
CA THR A 164 -5.95 -22.65 -8.18
C THR A 164 -7.45 -22.87 -7.98
N GLY A 165 -8.31 -22.57 -8.97
CA GLY A 165 -9.75 -22.83 -8.89
C GLY A 165 -10.49 -22.02 -7.83
N ALA A 166 -9.97 -20.84 -7.45
CA ALA A 166 -10.67 -19.94 -6.54
C ALA A 166 -11.90 -19.35 -7.27
N GLU A 167 -13.09 -19.85 -6.91
CA GLU A 167 -14.39 -19.41 -7.43
C GLU A 167 -14.56 -17.88 -7.36
N GLU A 168 -15.24 -17.36 -8.39
CA GLU A 168 -15.60 -15.96 -8.56
C GLU A 168 -16.26 -15.36 -7.31
N PRO A 169 -16.06 -14.06 -7.00
CA PRO A 169 -16.87 -13.41 -5.98
C PRO A 169 -18.33 -13.42 -6.43
N TYR A 170 -19.19 -13.99 -5.58
CA TYR A 170 -20.65 -13.99 -5.68
C TYR A 170 -21.17 -12.60 -6.08
N GLU A 171 -21.58 -12.45 -7.34
CA GLU A 171 -22.36 -11.32 -7.83
C GLU A 171 -23.84 -11.68 -7.65
N GLU A 172 -24.57 -10.95 -6.80
CA GLU A 172 -26.04 -10.87 -6.84
C GLU A 172 -26.60 -9.92 -5.77
N PRO A 173 -27.76 -9.28 -6.00
CA PRO A 173 -28.21 -8.53 -7.19
C PRO A 173 -28.50 -7.04 -6.89
#